data_AF-A0A7W1UFH4-F1
#
_entry.id   AF-A0A7W1UFH4-F1
#
_cell.length_a   1.000
_cell.length_b   1.000
_cell.length_c   1.000
_cell.angle_alpha   90.00
_cell.angle_beta   90.00
_cell.angle_gamma   90.00
#
_symmetry.space_group_name_H-M   'P 1'
#
loop_
_entity.id
_entity.type
_entity.pdbx_description
1 polymer ?
#
loop_
_entity_poly.entity_id
_entity_poly.type
_entity_poly.pdbx_seq_one_letter_code
_entity_poly.pdbx_strand_id
1 'polypeptide(L)'
;RLEVPPLRDRPEDILYMFGHFLKRVCADYGMDCPELHQSFMDLLLEQTWPGNVRQLENLTQRLVLKGHTRELTGEDLAEVLYSQDIPGSSSALPATETESVDQPVQSQGDPTPSINPSLTLAAYLEPHLATLEKEYLETVLSKNSGRIAESANQAGMSRRTLLRKLTAYQIDKQYFRNKNSVSEE
;
A
#
# COMPACT_ATOMS: atom_id res chain seq x y z
N ARG A 1 -17.66 12.72 17.08
CA ARG A 1 -16.82 11.70 16.42
C ARG A 1 -17.62 10.42 16.47
N LEU A 2 -18.22 9.98 15.35
CA LEU A 2 -18.93 8.71 15.31
C LEU A 2 -17.88 7.59 15.25
N GLU A 3 -17.78 6.80 16.31
CA GLU A 3 -16.98 5.57 16.30
C GLU A 3 -17.81 4.50 15.61
N VAL A 4 -17.49 4.25 14.33
CA VAL A 4 -18.07 3.12 13.61
C VAL A 4 -17.30 1.88 14.05
N PRO A 5 -17.94 0.88 14.67
CA PRO A 5 -17.28 -0.33 15.09
C PRO A 5 -16.67 -1.07 13.88
N PRO A 6 -15.52 -1.74 14.05
CA PRO A 6 -14.84 -2.43 12.96
C PRO A 6 -15.67 -3.62 12.45
N LEU A 7 -15.58 -3.90 11.14
CA LEU A 7 -16.41 -4.93 10.47
C LEU A 7 -16.25 -6.33 11.06
N ARG A 8 -15.11 -6.60 11.72
CA ARG A 8 -14.79 -7.85 12.42
C ARG A 8 -15.76 -8.21 13.54
N ASP A 9 -16.41 -7.22 14.14
CA ASP A 9 -17.36 -7.45 15.24
C ASP A 9 -18.78 -7.76 14.70
N ARG A 10 -18.98 -7.80 13.37
CA ARG A 10 -20.27 -7.98 12.69
C ARG A 10 -20.15 -8.85 11.43
N PRO A 11 -19.89 -10.16 11.57
CA PRO A 11 -19.74 -11.06 10.42
C PRO A 11 -20.96 -11.07 9.49
N GLU A 12 -22.16 -10.92 10.04
CA GLU A 12 -23.42 -10.84 9.28
C GLU A 12 -23.48 -9.61 8.35
N ASP A 13 -22.88 -8.48 8.77
CA ASP A 13 -22.81 -7.27 7.95
C ASP A 13 -21.82 -7.44 6.78
N ILE A 14 -20.80 -8.31 6.90
CA ILE A 14 -19.77 -8.52 5.87
C ILE A 14 -20.41 -9.09 4.59
N LEU A 15 -21.15 -10.18 4.72
CA LEU A 15 -21.82 -10.82 3.57
C LEU A 15 -22.87 -9.90 2.95
N TYR A 16 -23.66 -9.20 3.78
CA TYR A 16 -24.67 -8.27 3.30
C TYR A 16 -24.06 -7.08 2.54
N MET A 17 -23.00 -6.47 3.09
CA MET A 17 -22.28 -5.38 2.45
C MET A 17 -21.59 -5.83 1.16
N PHE A 18 -20.97 -7.01 1.18
CA PHE A 18 -20.35 -7.58 -0.01
C PHE A 18 -21.37 -7.78 -1.13
N GLY A 19 -22.51 -8.40 -0.84
CA GLY A 19 -23.59 -8.58 -1.81
C GLY A 19 -24.14 -7.26 -2.36
N HIS A 20 -24.23 -6.22 -1.51
CA HIS A 20 -24.61 -4.88 -1.96
C HIS A 20 -23.57 -4.27 -2.91
N PHE A 21 -22.28 -4.33 -2.57
CA PHE A 21 -21.21 -3.84 -3.44
C PHE A 21 -21.15 -4.61 -4.75
N LEU A 22 -21.32 -5.93 -4.72
CA LEU A 22 -21.27 -6.78 -5.89
C LEU A 22 -22.33 -6.36 -6.90
N LYS A 23 -23.58 -6.22 -6.46
CA LYS A 23 -24.69 -5.74 -7.31
C LYS A 23 -24.42 -4.36 -7.91
N ARG A 24 -23.91 -3.43 -7.11
CA ARG A 24 -23.62 -2.06 -7.57
C ARG A 24 -22.49 -2.05 -8.60
N VAL A 25 -21.39 -2.73 -8.32
CA VAL A 25 -20.23 -2.80 -9.22
C VAL A 25 -20.61 -3.54 -10.52
N CYS A 26 -21.32 -4.66 -10.44
CA CYS A 26 -21.84 -5.35 -11.63
C CYS A 26 -22.73 -4.44 -12.49
N ALA A 27 -23.62 -3.64 -11.86
CA ALA A 27 -24.43 -2.65 -12.58
C ALA A 27 -23.58 -1.54 -13.23
N ASP A 28 -22.56 -1.03 -12.53
CA ASP A 28 -21.66 0.02 -13.04
C ASP A 28 -20.84 -0.47 -14.26
N TYR A 29 -20.43 -1.74 -14.26
CA TYR A 29 -19.66 -2.35 -15.34
C TYR A 29 -20.51 -3.09 -16.39
N GLY A 30 -21.83 -3.13 -16.22
CA GLY A 30 -22.75 -3.84 -17.13
C GLY A 30 -22.51 -5.34 -17.21
N MET A 31 -22.08 -5.97 -16.11
CA MET A 31 -21.82 -7.41 -16.01
C MET A 31 -22.86 -8.11 -15.16
N ASP A 32 -23.07 -9.41 -15.42
CA ASP A 32 -23.94 -10.23 -14.59
C ASP A 32 -23.37 -10.39 -13.18
N CYS A 33 -24.26 -10.47 -12.19
CA CYS A 33 -23.85 -10.68 -10.80
C CYS A 33 -23.48 -12.16 -10.62
N PRO A 34 -22.22 -12.50 -10.30
CA PRO A 34 -21.84 -13.89 -10.09
C PRO A 34 -22.48 -14.43 -8.81
N GLU A 35 -22.75 -15.74 -8.79
CA GLU A 35 -23.19 -16.42 -7.58
C GLU A 35 -22.00 -16.64 -6.62
N LEU A 36 -22.28 -16.69 -5.32
CA LEU A 36 -21.27 -16.91 -4.29
C LEU A 36 -21.32 -18.36 -3.85
N HIS A 37 -20.22 -19.08 -4.08
CA HIS A 37 -20.08 -20.43 -3.57
C HIS A 37 -19.88 -20.40 -2.03
N GLN A 38 -20.27 -21.46 -1.34
CA GLN A 38 -20.12 -21.54 0.12
C GLN A 38 -18.67 -21.34 0.57
N SER A 39 -17.70 -21.91 -0.16
CA SER A 39 -16.27 -21.74 0.14
C SER A 39 -15.79 -20.29 0.02
N PHE A 40 -16.43 -19.46 -0.80
CA PHE A 40 -16.14 -18.03 -0.88
C PHE A 40 -16.65 -17.32 0.37
N MET A 41 -17.89 -17.62 0.77
CA MET A 41 -18.53 -17.00 1.94
C MET A 41 -17.78 -17.33 3.23
N ASP A 42 -17.39 -18.58 3.41
CA ASP A 42 -16.64 -19.03 4.59
C ASP A 42 -15.29 -18.32 4.67
N LEU A 43 -14.54 -18.30 3.57
CA LEU A 43 -13.24 -17.63 3.52
C LEU A 43 -13.35 -16.11 3.70
N LEU A 44 -14.41 -15.49 3.18
CA LEU A 44 -14.69 -14.05 3.36
C LEU A 44 -14.92 -13.71 4.84
N LEU A 45 -15.58 -14.60 5.60
CA LEU A 45 -15.86 -14.42 7.03
C LEU A 45 -14.61 -14.65 7.90
N GLU A 46 -13.68 -15.50 7.47
CA GLU A 46 -12.42 -15.78 8.18
C GLU A 46 -11.41 -14.62 8.10
N GLN A 47 -11.57 -13.68 7.16
CA GLN A 47 -10.65 -12.55 6.99
C GLN A 47 -10.87 -11.44 8.02
N THR A 48 -9.77 -10.79 8.43
CA THR A 48 -9.77 -9.76 9.50
C THR A 48 -10.07 -8.32 9.02
N TRP A 49 -10.37 -8.13 7.73
CA TRP A 49 -10.74 -6.86 7.05
C TRP A 49 -10.19 -5.57 7.71
N PRO A 50 -8.85 -5.39 7.83
CA PRO A 50 -8.24 -4.24 8.50
C PRO A 50 -8.64 -2.88 7.91
N GLY A 51 -9.05 -2.84 6.63
CA GLY A 51 -9.56 -1.63 5.97
C GLY A 51 -11.08 -1.43 6.07
N ASN A 52 -11.78 -2.22 6.90
CA ASN A 52 -13.24 -2.24 7.04
C ASN A 52 -13.95 -2.29 5.66
N VAL A 53 -14.99 -1.48 5.49
CA VAL A 53 -15.84 -1.39 4.29
C VAL A 53 -15.04 -1.07 3.02
N ARG A 54 -13.99 -0.24 3.11
CA ARG A 54 -13.21 0.17 1.93
C ARG A 54 -12.42 -0.98 1.33
N GLN A 55 -11.92 -1.88 2.16
CA GLN A 55 -11.19 -3.05 1.67
C GLN A 55 -12.15 -4.02 0.97
N LEU A 56 -13.34 -4.20 1.53
CA LEU A 56 -14.39 -5.03 0.94
C LEU A 56 -14.86 -4.49 -0.42
N GLU A 57 -15.07 -3.18 -0.53
CA GLU A 57 -15.42 -2.50 -1.78
C GLU A 57 -14.32 -2.66 -2.85
N ASN A 58 -13.05 -2.43 -2.49
CA ASN A 58 -11.92 -2.61 -3.40
C ASN A 58 -11.78 -4.06 -3.88
N LEU A 59 -11.95 -5.03 -2.97
CA LEU A 59 -11.90 -6.45 -3.30
C LEU A 59 -13.03 -6.83 -4.26
N THR A 60 -14.25 -6.35 -4.00
CA THR A 60 -15.41 -6.56 -4.88
C THR A 60 -15.14 -6.02 -6.28
N GLN A 61 -14.60 -4.80 -6.39
CA GLN A 61 -14.27 -4.20 -7.67
C GLN A 61 -13.25 -5.01 -8.46
N ARG A 62 -12.22 -5.53 -7.78
CA ARG A 62 -11.19 -6.38 -8.41
C ARG A 62 -11.76 -7.71 -8.90
N LEU A 63 -12.61 -8.36 -8.10
CA LEU A 63 -13.24 -9.63 -8.47
C LEU A 63 -14.09 -9.49 -9.74
N VAL A 64 -14.88 -8.41 -9.81
CA VAL A 64 -15.74 -8.12 -10.96
C VAL A 64 -14.90 -7.81 -12.20
N LEU A 65 -13.88 -6.95 -12.09
CA LEU A 65 -12.97 -6.63 -13.22
C LEU A 65 -12.22 -7.84 -13.78
N LYS A 66 -12.02 -8.88 -12.97
CA LYS A 66 -11.34 -10.10 -13.38
C LYS A 66 -12.21 -11.03 -14.25
N GLY A 67 -13.51 -10.72 -14.40
CA GLY A 67 -14.37 -11.31 -15.43
C GLY A 67 -15.05 -12.62 -15.06
N HIS A 68 -15.17 -12.97 -13.78
CA HIS A 68 -15.88 -14.18 -13.34
C HIS A 68 -17.38 -14.01 -13.59
N THR A 69 -17.90 -14.76 -14.56
CA THR A 69 -19.29 -14.64 -15.04
C THR A 69 -20.21 -15.76 -14.57
N ARG A 70 -19.69 -16.73 -13.80
CA ARG A 70 -20.50 -17.88 -13.35
C ARG A 70 -20.60 -17.98 -11.84
N GLU A 71 -19.47 -18.10 -11.15
CA GLU A 71 -19.46 -18.37 -9.72
C GLU A 71 -18.16 -17.87 -9.12
N LEU A 72 -18.23 -17.25 -7.94
CA LEU A 72 -17.07 -16.86 -7.15
C LEU A 72 -16.81 -17.95 -6.11
N THR A 73 -15.63 -18.53 -6.17
CA THR A 73 -15.16 -19.59 -5.28
C THR A 73 -14.11 -19.06 -4.31
N GLY A 74 -13.86 -19.80 -3.21
CA GLY A 74 -12.81 -19.44 -2.26
C GLY A 74 -11.42 -19.31 -2.90
N GLU A 75 -11.15 -20.03 -4.00
CA GLU A 75 -9.90 -19.91 -4.76
C GLU A 75 -9.78 -18.53 -5.43
N ASP A 76 -10.86 -17.99 -5.99
CA ASP A 76 -10.86 -16.66 -6.62
C ASP A 76 -10.62 -15.55 -5.59
N LEU A 77 -11.20 -15.71 -4.39
CA LEU A 77 -10.95 -14.81 -3.27
C LEU A 77 -9.50 -14.89 -2.82
N ALA A 78 -8.99 -16.12 -2.60
CA ALA A 78 -7.61 -16.37 -2.21
C ALA A 78 -6.66 -15.78 -3.24
N GLU A 79 -6.90 -15.97 -4.53
CA GLU A 79 -6.05 -15.41 -5.57
C GLU A 79 -6.06 -13.87 -5.55
N VAL A 80 -7.20 -13.21 -5.33
CA VAL A 80 -7.24 -11.73 -5.24
C VAL A 80 -6.61 -11.20 -3.95
N LEU A 81 -6.70 -11.97 -2.85
CA LEU A 81 -6.07 -11.65 -1.57
C LEU A 81 -4.55 -11.88 -1.61
N TYR A 82 -4.08 -13.00 -2.15
CA TYR A 82 -2.68 -13.44 -2.21
C TYR A 82 -1.94 -12.97 -3.45
N SER A 83 -2.63 -12.48 -4.49
CA SER A 83 -2.00 -11.68 -5.55
C SER A 83 -1.45 -10.34 -4.99
N GLN A 84 -1.57 -10.10 -3.68
CA GLN A 84 -0.89 -9.06 -2.92
C GLN A 84 0.45 -9.49 -2.28
N ASP A 85 0.97 -10.71 -2.48
CA ASP A 85 2.34 -11.04 -2.04
C ASP A 85 3.41 -10.59 -3.03
N ILE A 86 3.55 -9.26 -3.14
CA ILE A 86 4.85 -8.59 -3.19
C ILE A 86 5.16 -8.27 -1.70
N PRO A 87 6.32 -8.67 -1.17
CA PRO A 87 6.47 -9.23 0.18
C PRO A 87 6.05 -8.27 1.31
N GLY A 88 5.15 -8.72 2.19
CA GLY A 88 4.69 -7.90 3.31
C GLY A 88 3.72 -8.50 4.33
N SER A 89 3.57 -9.83 4.47
CA SER A 89 3.03 -10.55 5.66
C SER A 89 2.78 -12.00 5.25
N SER A 90 2.97 -13.07 6.02
CA SER A 90 3.58 -13.34 7.32
C SER A 90 3.38 -14.86 7.49
N SER A 91 4.43 -15.65 7.73
CA SER A 91 4.25 -16.93 8.44
C SER A 91 5.56 -17.39 9.06
N ALA A 92 5.41 -17.96 10.26
CA ALA A 92 6.43 -18.09 11.28
C ALA A 92 7.19 -19.43 11.24
N LEU A 93 8.52 -19.35 11.50
CA LEU A 93 9.43 -20.29 12.22
C LEU A 93 9.71 -21.67 11.56
N PRO A 94 10.92 -22.29 11.74
CA PRO A 94 11.75 -22.25 12.95
C PRO A 94 13.24 -21.93 12.76
N ALA A 95 13.88 -21.73 13.91
CA ALA A 95 15.29 -21.45 14.11
C ALA A 95 16.21 -22.59 13.66
N THR A 96 17.32 -22.22 13.04
CA THR A 96 18.59 -22.93 13.21
C THR A 96 19.73 -21.93 13.09
N GLU A 97 20.52 -21.87 14.16
CA GLU A 97 21.81 -21.21 14.27
C GLU A 97 22.72 -21.60 13.11
N THR A 98 23.57 -20.68 12.64
CA THR A 98 25.05 -20.86 12.62
C THR A 98 25.76 -19.66 11.99
N GLU A 99 26.59 -19.04 12.83
CA GLU A 99 27.98 -18.64 12.57
C GLU A 99 28.31 -17.69 11.40
N SER A 100 28.72 -16.47 11.81
CA SER A 100 30.07 -15.89 11.63
C SER A 100 30.73 -15.91 10.25
N VAL A 101 31.21 -14.73 9.83
CA VAL A 101 32.56 -14.39 9.28
C VAL A 101 32.47 -12.95 8.71
N ASP A 102 33.08 -11.95 9.36
CA ASP A 102 34.39 -11.35 9.00
C ASP A 102 34.37 -10.81 7.54
N GLN A 103 34.55 -9.53 7.18
CA GLN A 103 35.40 -8.46 7.71
C GLN A 103 35.09 -7.13 6.93
N PRO A 104 35.89 -6.04 6.97
CA PRO A 104 35.44 -4.65 7.17
C PRO A 104 35.38 -3.79 5.89
N VAL A 105 34.45 -2.83 5.81
CA VAL A 105 34.56 -1.70 4.85
C VAL A 105 34.21 -0.39 5.53
N GLN A 106 35.25 0.42 5.78
CA GLN A 106 35.14 1.82 6.14
C GLN A 106 34.98 2.66 4.87
N SER A 107 33.84 3.34 4.71
CA SER A 107 33.77 4.60 3.94
C SER A 107 32.57 5.42 4.42
N GLN A 108 32.89 6.64 4.81
CA GLN A 108 31.99 7.59 5.44
C GLN A 108 31.00 8.15 4.43
N GLY A 109 29.74 8.32 4.86
CA GLY A 109 28.79 9.14 4.12
C GLY A 109 27.34 8.67 4.11
N ASP A 110 26.95 7.66 4.88
CA ASP A 110 25.58 7.50 5.40
C ASP A 110 25.61 6.47 6.53
N PRO A 111 24.82 6.64 7.60
CA PRO A 111 24.66 5.58 8.58
C PRO A 111 23.93 4.45 7.84
N THR A 112 24.66 3.41 7.43
CA THR A 112 24.02 2.11 7.23
C THR A 112 23.26 1.87 8.52
N PRO A 113 21.92 1.85 8.47
CA PRO A 113 21.18 1.86 9.70
C PRO A 113 21.50 0.54 10.38
N SER A 114 22.09 0.64 11.57
CA SER A 114 22.45 -0.53 12.35
C SER A 114 21.14 -1.21 12.68
N ILE A 115 20.94 -2.40 12.11
CA ILE A 115 19.75 -3.19 12.36
C ILE A 115 19.76 -3.51 13.85
N ASN A 116 18.91 -2.81 14.61
CA ASN A 116 18.76 -3.01 16.03
C ASN A 116 17.62 -4.03 16.22
N PRO A 117 17.93 -5.32 16.48
CA PRO A 117 16.93 -6.38 16.59
C PRO A 117 15.99 -6.21 17.80
N SER A 118 16.28 -5.26 18.69
CA SER A 118 15.44 -4.92 19.84
C SER A 118 14.22 -4.06 19.48
N LEU A 119 14.16 -3.52 18.25
CA LEU A 119 13.03 -2.72 17.76
C LEU A 119 12.18 -3.55 16.80
N THR A 120 10.86 -3.38 16.88
CA THR A 120 9.95 -3.93 15.87
C THR A 120 10.27 -3.32 14.50
N LEU A 121 10.14 -4.11 13.43
CA LEU A 121 10.40 -3.70 12.05
C LEU A 121 9.67 -2.40 11.66
N ALA A 122 8.44 -2.19 12.15
CA ALA A 122 7.69 -0.95 11.96
C ALA A 122 8.42 0.26 12.56
N ALA A 123 8.79 0.19 13.84
CA ALA A 123 9.52 1.25 14.53
C ALA A 123 10.90 1.55 13.92
N TYR A 124 11.54 0.55 13.30
CA TYR A 124 12.78 0.74 12.57
C TYR A 124 12.56 1.38 11.20
N LEU A 125 11.59 0.91 10.42
CA LEU A 125 11.37 1.40 9.05
C LEU A 125 10.71 2.77 9.00
N GLU A 126 9.84 3.12 9.94
CA GLU A 126 9.13 4.41 9.96
C GLU A 126 10.05 5.64 9.80
N PRO A 127 11.09 5.83 10.64
CA PRO A 127 11.99 6.98 10.49
C PRO A 127 12.88 6.89 9.24
N HIS A 128 13.28 5.69 8.83
CA HIS A 128 14.18 5.50 7.68
C HIS A 128 13.45 5.71 6.35
N LEU A 129 12.24 5.18 6.20
CA LEU A 129 11.40 5.39 5.02
C LEU A 129 11.04 6.87 4.86
N ALA A 130 10.74 7.57 5.95
CA ALA A 130 10.48 9.00 5.90
C ALA A 130 11.70 9.80 5.40
N THR A 131 12.90 9.41 5.82
CA THR A 131 14.16 10.05 5.42
C THR A 131 14.45 9.80 3.94
N LEU A 132 14.37 8.54 3.50
CA LEU A 132 14.56 8.15 2.09
C LEU A 132 13.53 8.79 1.16
N GLU A 133 12.28 8.84 1.60
CA GLU A 133 11.22 9.46 0.81
C GLU A 133 11.45 10.97 0.65
N LYS A 134 11.89 11.65 1.71
CA LYS A 134 12.26 13.07 1.64
C LYS A 134 13.37 13.29 0.62
N GLU A 135 14.45 12.53 0.70
CA GLU A 135 15.60 12.63 -0.21
C GLU A 135 15.21 12.36 -1.67
N TYR A 136 14.41 11.32 -1.91
CA TYR A 136 13.88 11.02 -3.24
C TYR A 136 13.03 12.18 -3.80
N LEU A 137 12.15 12.77 -2.98
CA LEU A 137 11.32 13.89 -3.42
C LEU A 137 12.14 15.14 -3.71
N GLU A 138 13.18 15.42 -2.94
CA GLU A 138 14.09 16.56 -3.19
C GLU A 138 14.87 16.39 -4.49
N THR A 139 15.41 15.19 -4.76
CA THR A 139 16.13 14.90 -6.01
C THR A 139 15.21 15.00 -7.23
N VAL A 140 13.98 14.46 -7.15
CA VAL A 140 12.99 14.53 -8.23
C VAL A 140 12.48 15.96 -8.45
N LEU A 141 12.34 16.77 -7.39
CA LEU A 141 11.97 18.18 -7.52
C LEU A 141 13.10 19.03 -8.11
N SER A 142 14.35 18.76 -7.74
CA SER A 142 15.53 19.42 -8.29
C SER A 142 15.66 19.14 -9.79
N LYS A 143 15.51 17.89 -10.20
CA LYS A 143 15.61 17.47 -11.61
C LYS A 143 14.55 18.12 -12.51
N ASN A 144 13.35 18.37 -11.98
CA ASN A 144 12.23 18.93 -12.75
C ASN A 144 11.98 20.42 -12.45
N SER A 145 12.95 21.15 -11.89
CA SER A 145 12.84 22.60 -11.60
C SER A 145 11.58 22.99 -10.80
N GLY A 146 11.15 22.14 -9.86
CA GLY A 146 9.95 22.35 -9.06
C GLY A 146 8.60 22.19 -9.80
N ARG A 147 8.59 21.63 -11.02
CA ARG A 147 7.37 21.35 -11.78
C ARG A 147 6.65 20.13 -11.21
N ILE A 148 5.70 20.41 -10.32
CA ILE A 148 4.94 19.40 -9.57
C ILE A 148 4.29 18.33 -10.46
N ALA A 149 3.80 18.67 -11.65
CA ALA A 149 3.16 17.70 -12.53
C ALA A 149 4.16 16.66 -13.09
N GLU A 150 5.34 17.11 -13.51
CA GLU A 150 6.41 16.25 -14.03
C GLU A 150 7.02 15.41 -12.90
N SER A 151 7.30 16.05 -11.75
CA SER A 151 7.78 15.36 -10.55
C SER A 151 6.81 14.27 -10.06
N ALA A 152 5.51 14.54 -10.09
CA ALA A 152 4.49 13.57 -9.68
C ALA A 152 4.45 12.36 -10.62
N ASN A 153 4.51 12.61 -11.93
CA ASN A 153 4.51 11.56 -12.95
C ASN A 153 5.78 10.68 -12.85
N GLN A 154 6.95 11.30 -12.68
CA GLN A 154 8.22 10.58 -12.51
C GLN A 154 8.25 9.75 -11.22
N ALA A 155 7.66 10.27 -10.14
CA ALA A 155 7.55 9.57 -8.87
C ALA A 155 6.41 8.52 -8.85
N GLY A 156 5.70 8.32 -9.97
CA GLY A 156 4.59 7.35 -10.07
C GLY A 156 3.39 7.65 -9.18
N MET A 157 3.22 8.90 -8.74
CA MET A 157 2.17 9.29 -7.79
C MET A 157 1.30 10.43 -8.30
N SER A 158 0.07 10.54 -7.79
CA SER A 158 -0.80 11.65 -8.15
C SER A 158 -0.22 12.99 -7.66
N ARG A 159 -0.50 14.07 -8.40
CA ARG A 159 -0.14 15.45 -8.00
C ARG A 159 -0.60 15.78 -6.57
N ARG A 160 -1.77 15.29 -6.18
CA ARG A 160 -2.36 15.50 -4.84
C ARG A 160 -1.57 14.75 -3.75
N THR A 161 -1.11 13.54 -4.05
CA THR A 161 -0.25 12.75 -3.15
C THR A 161 1.10 13.41 -2.95
N LEU A 162 1.72 13.88 -4.05
CA LEU A 162 2.98 14.61 -4.00
C LEU A 162 2.85 15.88 -3.14
N LEU A 163 1.84 16.72 -3.39
CA LEU A 163 1.62 17.93 -2.60
C LEU A 163 1.43 17.63 -1.12
N ARG A 164 0.69 16.57 -0.77
CA ARG A 164 0.51 16.15 0.62
C ARG A 164 1.84 15.75 1.26
N LYS A 165 2.71 15.02 0.55
CA LYS A 165 4.04 14.63 1.03
C LYS A 165 4.96 15.83 1.18
N LEU A 166 4.94 16.78 0.24
CA LEU A 166 5.71 18.03 0.35
C LEU A 166 5.30 18.85 1.58
N THR A 167 4.00 18.94 1.89
CA THR A 167 3.54 19.60 3.12
C THR A 167 3.95 18.81 4.38
N ALA A 168 3.85 17.48 4.35
CA ALA A 168 4.23 16.63 5.47
C ALA A 168 5.73 16.69 5.80
N TYR A 169 6.58 16.78 4.78
CA TYR A 169 8.04 16.89 4.93
C TYR A 169 8.55 18.34 4.95
N GLN A 170 7.65 19.33 4.93
CA GLN A 170 7.96 20.77 4.88
C GLN A 170 8.94 21.15 3.74
N ILE A 171 8.81 20.49 2.58
CA ILE A 171 9.64 20.73 1.40
C ILE A 171 9.02 21.84 0.55
N ASP A 172 9.72 22.98 0.45
CA ASP A 172 9.26 24.11 -0.34
C ASP A 172 9.62 23.97 -1.82
N LYS A 173 8.60 23.71 -2.64
CA LYS A 173 8.73 23.64 -4.11
C LYS A 173 9.32 24.88 -4.77
N GLN A 174 9.17 26.07 -4.16
CA GLN A 174 9.67 27.32 -4.74
C GLN A 174 11.19 27.43 -4.68
N TYR A 175 11.80 26.79 -3.68
CA TYR A 175 13.26 26.70 -3.54
C TYR A 175 13.89 26.06 -4.79
N PHE A 176 13.32 24.96 -5.28
CA PHE A 176 13.82 24.23 -6.45
C PHE A 176 13.57 24.93 -7.78
N ARG A 177 12.59 25.86 -7.82
CA ARG A 177 12.33 26.68 -9.00
C ARG A 177 13.34 27.83 -9.13
N ASN A 178 13.76 28.40 -8.01
CA ASN A 178 14.72 29.52 -7.98
C ASN A 178 16.19 29.04 -8.00
N LYS A 179 16.47 27.79 -7.64
CA LYS A 179 17.83 27.23 -7.66
C LYS A 179 18.35 27.00 -9.09
N ASN A 180 17.50 26.54 -10.01
CA ASN A 180 17.89 26.34 -11.41
C ASN A 180 18.00 27.65 -12.22
N SER A 181 17.42 28.76 -11.77
CA SER A 181 17.60 30.06 -12.46
C SER A 181 18.95 30.75 -12.18
N VAL A 182 19.75 30.22 -11.24
CA VAL A 182 21.06 30.78 -10.86
C VAL A 182 22.22 29.95 -11.43
N SER A 183 21.95 28.78 -12.03
CA SER A 183 22.98 27.89 -12.59
C SER A 183 23.12 27.98 -14.12
N GLU A 184 22.45 28.95 -14.76
CA GLU A 184 22.56 29.24 -16.21
C GLU A 184 23.27 30.58 -16.52
N GLU A 185 23.92 31.23 -15.54
CA GLU A 185 24.83 32.38 -15.75
C GLU A 185 26.30 32.02 -15.53
#